data_AF-A0A4Y3RQ71-F1
#
_entry.id   AF-A0A4Y3RQ71-F1
#
_cell.length_a   1.000
_cell.length_b   1.000
_cell.length_c   1.000
_cell.angle_alpha   90.00
_cell.angle_beta   90.00
_cell.angle_gamma   90.00
#
_symmetry.space_group_name_H-M   'P 1'
#
loop_
_entity.id
_entity.type
_entity.pdbx_description
1 polymer ?
#
loop_
_entity_poly.entity_id
_entity_poly.type
_entity_poly.pdbx_seq_one_letter_code
_entity_poly.pdbx_strand_id
1 'polypeptide(L)'
;MWGEGETMVPIGQHMANLRRKGGLGKGPKRAAEHAAQLTEIDPDWNCPWPLNWRCHYRVLADLVDADGSLPEIQPGVLMDGDDIGKWLQQQSQPAAWARLLPEQQERLTALGIKPLEKPSPAPAAPPRGGKGPSKAQEAFQRGLAALTQ
;
A
#
# COMPACT_ATOMS: atom_id res chain seq x y z
N MET A 1 -12.56 -6.57 -30.53
CA MET A 1 -12.51 -5.09 -30.48
C MET A 1 -13.84 -4.64 -29.89
N TRP A 2 -13.92 -4.35 -28.59
CA TRP A 2 -15.18 -3.95 -27.96
C TRP A 2 -15.45 -2.48 -28.29
N GLY A 3 -16.22 -2.22 -29.35
CA GLY A 3 -16.48 -0.88 -29.84
C GLY A 3 -17.18 -0.85 -31.20
N GLU A 4 -18.29 -1.59 -31.35
CA GLU A 4 -19.17 -1.46 -32.52
C GLU A 4 -20.35 -0.53 -32.19
N GLY A 5 -20.02 0.73 -31.89
CA GLY A 5 -20.98 1.82 -31.77
C GLY A 5 -20.34 3.12 -32.22
N GLU A 6 -21.00 3.85 -33.13
CA GLU A 6 -20.53 5.06 -33.84
C GLU A 6 -20.06 6.24 -32.96
N THR A 7 -20.09 6.12 -31.64
CA THR A 7 -19.58 7.14 -30.71
C THR A 7 -18.74 6.48 -29.61
N MET A 8 -17.46 6.83 -29.56
CA MET A 8 -16.56 6.43 -28.49
C MET A 8 -17.03 7.05 -27.18
N VAL A 9 -17.55 6.23 -26.27
CA VAL A 9 -17.96 6.67 -24.94
C VAL A 9 -16.70 6.77 -24.06
N PRO A 10 -16.43 7.90 -23.39
CA PRO A 10 -15.24 8.07 -22.54
C PRO A 10 -15.43 7.37 -21.19
N ILE A 11 -15.50 6.04 -21.20
CA ILE A 11 -15.80 5.20 -20.03
C ILE A 11 -14.83 5.48 -18.87
N GLY A 12 -13.54 5.68 -19.15
CA GLY A 12 -12.54 6.01 -18.12
C GLY A 12 -12.86 7.30 -17.37
N GLN A 13 -13.19 8.38 -18.12
CA GLN A 13 -13.59 9.65 -17.52
C GLN A 13 -14.91 9.52 -16.74
N HIS A 14 -15.85 8.73 -17.28
CA HIS A 14 -17.12 8.47 -16.62
C HIS A 14 -16.91 7.76 -15.27
N MET A 15 -16.13 6.69 -15.23
CA MET A 15 -15.78 5.98 -13.99
C MET A 15 -15.05 6.88 -12.99
N ALA A 16 -14.11 7.69 -13.46
CA ALA A 16 -13.42 8.66 -12.59
C ALA A 16 -14.38 9.68 -11.96
N ASN A 17 -15.40 10.11 -12.70
CA ASN A 17 -16.43 11.01 -12.19
C ASN A 17 -17.33 10.34 -11.14
N LEU A 18 -17.70 9.08 -11.35
CA LEU A 18 -18.53 8.32 -10.41
C LEU A 18 -17.81 8.03 -9.09
N ARG A 19 -16.48 7.84 -9.11
CA ARG A 19 -15.66 7.60 -7.91
C ARG A 19 -15.50 8.83 -7.01
N ARG A 20 -15.80 10.03 -7.49
CA ARG A 20 -15.73 11.24 -6.65
C ARG A 20 -16.75 11.15 -5.52
N LYS A 21 -16.44 11.74 -4.37
CA LYS A 21 -17.35 11.78 -3.21
C LYS A 21 -18.68 12.45 -3.61
N GLY A 22 -19.77 11.68 -3.60
CA GLY A 22 -21.10 12.15 -4.01
C GLY A 22 -21.32 12.20 -5.54
N GLY A 23 -20.42 11.61 -6.33
CA GLY A 23 -20.42 11.67 -7.79
C GLY A 23 -20.02 13.04 -8.35
N LEU A 24 -20.16 13.22 -9.66
CA LEU A 24 -19.99 14.51 -10.33
C LEU A 24 -21.35 15.18 -10.56
N GLY A 25 -21.48 16.46 -10.17
CA GLY A 25 -22.66 17.28 -10.44
C GLY A 25 -23.58 17.46 -9.22
N LYS A 26 -24.79 17.98 -9.45
CA LYS A 26 -25.74 18.37 -8.39
C LYS A 26 -26.82 17.32 -8.10
N GLY A 27 -26.63 16.07 -8.50
CA GLY A 27 -27.63 14.99 -8.40
C GLY A 27 -27.25 13.89 -7.40
N PRO A 28 -27.29 14.14 -6.08
CA PRO A 28 -26.79 13.19 -5.08
C PRO A 28 -27.59 11.88 -5.04
N LYS A 29 -28.90 11.91 -5.30
CA LYS A 29 -29.74 10.70 -5.37
C LYS A 29 -29.29 9.78 -6.52
N ARG A 30 -29.14 10.34 -7.71
CA ARG A 30 -28.66 9.61 -8.89
C ARG A 30 -27.24 9.06 -8.67
N ALA A 31 -26.36 9.83 -8.04
CA ALA A 31 -25.02 9.37 -7.71
C ALA A 31 -25.04 8.18 -6.74
N ALA A 32 -25.93 8.20 -5.73
CA ALA A 32 -26.12 7.08 -4.82
C ALA A 32 -26.70 5.84 -5.51
N GLU A 33 -27.68 6.01 -6.41
CA GLU A 33 -28.25 4.91 -7.21
C GLU A 33 -27.17 4.25 -8.09
N HIS A 34 -26.36 5.05 -8.80
CA HIS A 34 -25.26 4.52 -9.61
C HIS A 34 -24.20 3.83 -8.76
N ALA A 35 -23.86 4.40 -7.60
CA ALA A 35 -22.91 3.80 -6.68
C ALA A 35 -23.40 2.43 -6.20
N ALA A 36 -24.69 2.32 -5.85
CA ALA A 36 -25.30 1.05 -5.44
C ALA A 36 -25.26 0.00 -6.55
N GLN A 37 -25.62 0.38 -7.79
CA GLN A 37 -25.55 -0.51 -8.95
C GLN A 37 -24.11 -0.98 -9.23
N LEU A 38 -23.13 -0.09 -9.12
CA LEU A 38 -21.73 -0.47 -9.32
C LEU A 38 -21.21 -1.38 -8.20
N THR A 39 -21.62 -1.16 -6.95
CA THR A 39 -21.27 -2.03 -5.82
C THR A 39 -21.87 -3.43 -5.97
N GLU A 40 -23.05 -3.56 -6.57
CA GLU A 40 -23.66 -4.86 -6.87
C GLU A 40 -22.84 -5.65 -7.91
N ILE A 41 -22.27 -4.96 -8.90
CA ILE A 41 -21.41 -5.57 -9.92
C ILE A 41 -20.04 -5.92 -9.34
N ASP A 42 -19.44 -4.95 -8.63
CA ASP A 42 -18.11 -5.06 -8.08
C ASP A 42 -18.04 -4.26 -6.78
N PRO A 43 -18.02 -4.92 -5.61
CA PRO A 43 -17.90 -4.25 -4.32
C PRO A 43 -16.68 -3.33 -4.21
N ASP A 44 -15.64 -3.62 -4.99
CA ASP A 44 -14.36 -2.92 -4.97
C ASP A 44 -14.26 -1.80 -6.02
N TRP A 45 -15.38 -1.40 -6.66
CA TRP A 45 -15.33 -0.42 -7.75
C TRP A 45 -14.80 0.97 -7.32
N ASN A 46 -14.96 1.33 -6.04
CA ASN A 46 -14.53 2.59 -5.42
C ASN A 46 -13.83 2.39 -4.06
N CYS A 47 -12.86 1.48 -3.99
CA CYS A 47 -12.08 1.22 -2.77
C CYS A 47 -11.34 2.47 -2.24
N PRO A 48 -11.03 2.50 -0.93
CA PRO A 48 -10.26 3.59 -0.32
C PRO A 48 -8.75 3.56 -0.63
N TRP A 49 -8.24 2.53 -1.32
CA TRP A 49 -6.85 2.40 -1.71
C TRP A 49 -6.61 2.73 -3.19
N PRO A 50 -5.35 2.95 -3.61
CA PRO A 50 -5.01 3.26 -5.00
C PRO A 50 -5.48 2.20 -6.01
N LEU A 51 -5.97 2.65 -7.16
CA LEU A 51 -6.51 1.76 -8.20
C LEU A 51 -5.47 0.76 -8.73
N ASN A 52 -4.20 1.17 -8.85
CA ASN A 52 -3.11 0.29 -9.26
C ASN A 52 -2.91 -0.88 -8.28
N TRP A 53 -3.01 -0.62 -6.97
CA TRP A 53 -2.97 -1.68 -5.95
C TRP A 53 -4.10 -2.69 -6.17
N ARG A 54 -5.33 -2.22 -6.46
CA ARG A 54 -6.48 -3.09 -6.77
C ARG A 54 -6.24 -3.92 -8.03
N CYS A 55 -5.72 -3.31 -9.10
CA CYS A 55 -5.43 -4.03 -10.35
C CYS A 55 -4.40 -5.15 -10.12
N HIS A 56 -3.30 -4.86 -9.43
CA HIS A 56 -2.29 -5.86 -9.10
C HIS A 56 -2.83 -6.96 -8.20
N TYR A 57 -3.59 -6.61 -7.15
CA TYR A 57 -4.24 -7.60 -6.30
C TYR A 57 -5.18 -8.52 -7.10
N ARG A 58 -5.97 -7.97 -8.04
CA ARG A 58 -6.89 -8.76 -8.87
C ARG A 58 -6.14 -9.79 -9.70
N VAL A 59 -5.02 -9.40 -10.31
CA VAL A 59 -4.15 -10.34 -11.05
C VAL A 59 -3.71 -11.50 -10.16
N LEU A 60 -3.29 -11.23 -8.92
CA LEU A 60 -2.89 -12.29 -7.99
C LEU A 60 -4.08 -13.16 -7.55
N ALA A 61 -5.24 -12.55 -7.31
CA ALA A 61 -6.46 -13.27 -6.95
C ALA A 61 -6.91 -14.22 -8.07
N ASP A 62 -6.88 -13.77 -9.32
CA ASP A 62 -7.27 -14.58 -10.49
C ASP A 62 -6.32 -15.78 -10.68
N LEU A 63 -5.03 -15.63 -10.36
CA LEU A 63 -4.08 -16.75 -10.36
C LEU A 63 -4.42 -17.78 -9.25
N VAL A 64 -4.75 -17.32 -8.05
CA VAL A 64 -5.18 -18.20 -6.95
C VAL A 64 -6.49 -18.90 -7.28
N ASP A 65 -7.44 -18.20 -7.89
CA ASP A 65 -8.73 -18.78 -8.28
C ASP A 65 -8.57 -19.87 -9.35
N ALA A 66 -7.58 -19.71 -10.26
CA ALA A 66 -7.28 -20.68 -11.31
C ALA A 66 -6.53 -21.92 -10.79
N ASP A 67 -5.49 -21.72 -9.98
CA ASP A 67 -4.54 -22.78 -9.58
C ASP A 67 -4.70 -23.25 -8.13
N GLY A 68 -5.63 -22.65 -7.37
CA GLY A 68 -5.91 -22.94 -5.96
C GLY A 68 -4.88 -22.37 -4.98
N SER A 69 -3.74 -21.85 -5.46
CA SER A 69 -2.70 -21.22 -4.64
C SER A 69 -1.86 -20.27 -5.47
N LEU A 70 -1.23 -19.29 -4.82
CA LEU A 70 -0.42 -18.31 -5.52
C LEU A 70 0.92 -18.97 -5.92
N PRO A 71 1.28 -19.00 -7.22
CA PRO A 71 2.59 -19.51 -7.63
C PRO A 71 3.71 -18.61 -7.13
N GLU A 72 4.95 -19.10 -7.17
CA GLU A 72 6.11 -18.24 -6.95
C GLU A 72 6.26 -17.25 -8.11
N ILE A 73 6.19 -15.96 -7.81
CA ILE A 73 6.32 -14.88 -8.80
C ILE A 73 7.61 -14.11 -8.53
N GLN A 74 8.60 -14.30 -9.40
CA GLN A 74 9.88 -13.60 -9.31
C GLN A 74 9.76 -12.14 -9.79
N PRO A 75 10.55 -11.20 -9.24
CA PRO A 75 10.71 -9.88 -9.84
C PRO A 75 11.08 -9.96 -11.33
N GLY A 76 10.43 -9.14 -12.16
CA GLY A 76 10.56 -9.16 -13.61
C GLY A 76 9.42 -9.86 -14.35
N VAL A 77 8.53 -10.56 -13.66
CA VAL A 77 7.27 -11.05 -14.25
C VAL A 77 6.35 -9.86 -14.49
N LEU A 78 6.00 -9.59 -15.74
CA LEU A 78 5.17 -8.47 -16.14
C LEU A 78 3.72 -8.88 -16.35
N MET A 79 2.79 -8.04 -15.91
CA MET A 79 1.37 -8.08 -16.28
C MET A 79 0.94 -6.69 -16.73
N ASP A 80 0.43 -6.56 -17.95
CA ASP A 80 0.04 -5.29 -18.57
C ASP A 80 1.13 -4.19 -18.53
N GLY A 81 2.41 -4.61 -18.53
CA GLY A 81 3.58 -3.73 -18.47
C GLY A 81 4.07 -3.40 -17.06
N ASP A 82 3.37 -3.82 -16.01
CA ASP A 82 3.77 -3.65 -14.63
C ASP A 82 4.47 -4.90 -14.07
N ASP A 83 5.56 -4.71 -13.33
CA ASP A 83 6.32 -5.79 -12.68
C ASP A 83 5.59 -6.26 -11.41
N ILE A 84 4.75 -7.28 -11.58
CA ILE A 84 3.90 -7.81 -10.51
C ILE A 84 4.70 -8.56 -9.46
N GLY A 85 5.81 -9.20 -9.85
CA GLY A 85 6.72 -9.89 -8.92
C GLY A 85 7.44 -8.91 -7.99
N LYS A 86 7.94 -7.80 -8.54
CA LYS A 86 8.54 -6.71 -7.76
C LYS A 86 7.51 -6.04 -6.85
N TRP A 87 6.31 -5.81 -7.36
CA TRP A 87 5.22 -5.26 -6.55
C TRP A 87 4.88 -6.19 -5.38
N LEU A 88 4.75 -7.49 -5.62
CA LEU A 88 4.49 -8.50 -4.59
C LEU A 88 5.59 -8.52 -3.52
N GLN A 89 6.86 -8.55 -3.94
CA GLN A 89 8.00 -8.48 -3.02
C GLN A 89 7.96 -7.23 -2.15
N GLN A 90 7.57 -6.09 -2.73
CA GLN A 90 7.43 -4.84 -2.00
C GLN A 90 6.29 -4.91 -0.98
N GLN A 91 5.14 -5.50 -1.31
CA GLN A 91 4.03 -5.65 -0.36
C GLN A 91 4.44 -6.43 0.87
N SER A 92 5.23 -7.50 0.72
CA SER A 92 5.73 -8.32 1.82
C SER A 92 6.82 -7.65 2.68
N GLN A 93 7.38 -6.50 2.29
CA GLN A 93 8.40 -5.85 3.12
C GLN A 93 7.79 -5.35 4.44
N PRO A 94 8.42 -5.54 5.62
CA PRO A 94 7.83 -5.19 6.92
C PRO A 94 7.35 -3.73 7.00
N ALA A 95 8.14 -2.81 6.45
CA ALA A 95 7.83 -1.39 6.46
C ALA A 95 6.69 -1.01 5.50
N ALA A 96 6.55 -1.72 4.38
CA ALA A 96 5.47 -1.52 3.44
C ALA A 96 4.18 -2.16 3.96
N TRP A 97 4.26 -3.40 4.45
CA TRP A 97 3.16 -4.12 5.07
C TRP A 97 2.54 -3.34 6.22
N ALA A 98 3.36 -2.76 7.11
CA ALA A 98 2.88 -1.94 8.22
C ALA A 98 2.13 -0.66 7.80
N ARG A 99 2.26 -0.23 6.53
CA ARG A 99 1.54 0.92 5.97
C ARG A 99 0.26 0.53 5.23
N LEU A 100 0.04 -0.76 4.99
CA LEU A 100 -1.19 -1.26 4.40
C LEU A 100 -2.36 -1.11 5.35
N LEU A 101 -3.52 -0.78 4.79
CA LEU A 101 -4.78 -0.81 5.54
C LEU A 101 -5.07 -2.24 6.02
N PRO A 102 -5.80 -2.43 7.14
CA PRO A 102 -6.14 -3.76 7.64
C PRO A 102 -6.76 -4.67 6.57
N GLU A 103 -7.72 -4.15 5.81
CA GLU A 103 -8.38 -4.88 4.73
C GLU A 103 -7.42 -5.29 3.60
N GLN A 104 -6.40 -4.47 3.31
CA GLN A 104 -5.37 -4.84 2.33
C GLN A 104 -4.49 -5.98 2.85
N GLN A 105 -4.14 -5.97 4.13
CA GLN A 105 -3.38 -7.05 4.75
C GLN A 105 -4.18 -8.35 4.78
N GLU A 106 -5.46 -8.29 5.14
CA GLU A 106 -6.38 -9.45 5.13
C GLU A 106 -6.47 -10.05 3.73
N ARG A 107 -6.67 -9.21 2.71
CA ARG A 107 -6.76 -9.64 1.30
C ARG A 107 -5.48 -10.31 0.82
N LEU A 108 -4.31 -9.74 1.10
CA LEU A 108 -3.03 -10.36 0.75
C LEU A 108 -2.81 -11.67 1.53
N THR A 109 -3.18 -11.71 2.80
CA THR A 109 -3.09 -12.91 3.65
C THR A 109 -3.98 -14.04 3.13
N ALA A 110 -5.18 -13.72 2.64
CA ALA A 110 -6.08 -14.70 2.02
C ALA A 110 -5.46 -15.35 0.76
N LEU A 111 -4.56 -14.66 0.06
CA LEU A 111 -3.79 -15.22 -1.05
C LEU A 111 -2.52 -15.97 -0.60
N GLY A 112 -2.31 -16.14 0.70
CA GLY A 112 -1.13 -16.79 1.28
C GLY A 112 0.11 -15.89 1.44
N ILE A 113 -0.02 -14.59 1.15
CA ILE A 113 1.08 -13.64 1.23
C ILE A 113 1.23 -13.17 2.68
N LYS A 114 2.46 -13.17 3.19
CA LYS A 114 2.78 -12.76 4.56
C LYS A 114 3.87 -11.68 4.56
N PRO A 115 3.92 -10.82 5.59
CA PRO A 115 5.08 -9.96 5.77
C PRO A 115 6.31 -10.83 6.01
N LEU A 116 7.43 -10.42 5.42
CA LEU A 116 8.74 -10.99 5.75
C LEU A 116 9.04 -10.70 7.23
N GLU A 117 9.77 -11.60 7.88
CA GLU A 117 10.26 -11.34 9.22
C GLU A 117 11.19 -10.13 9.19
N LYS A 118 10.97 -9.18 10.10
CA LYS A 118 11.88 -8.05 10.26
C LYS A 118 13.23 -8.63 10.70
N PRO A 119 14.34 -8.30 10.02
CA PRO A 119 15.65 -8.69 10.51
C PRO A 119 15.78 -8.22 11.95
N SER A 120 16.05 -9.17 12.87
CA SER A 120 16.31 -8.82 14.26
C SER A 120 17.41 -7.76 14.28
N PRO A 121 17.25 -6.63 15.00
CA PRO A 121 18.33 -5.67 15.11
C PRO A 121 19.57 -6.43 15.58
N ALA A 122 20.65 -6.31 14.81
CA ALA A 122 21.93 -6.92 15.17
C ALA A 122 22.22 -6.51 16.63
N PRO A 123 22.65 -7.45 17.50
CA PRO A 123 22.94 -7.12 18.88
C PRO A 123 23.87 -5.91 18.89
N ALA A 124 23.45 -4.85 19.59
CA ALA A 124 24.23 -3.65 19.73
C ALA A 124 25.65 -4.07 20.14
N ALA A 125 26.64 -3.74 19.31
CA ALA A 125 28.03 -3.94 19.68
C ALA A 125 28.23 -3.36 21.08
N PRO A 126 28.91 -4.07 22.00
CA PRO A 126 29.13 -3.57 23.35
C PRO A 126 29.70 -2.15 23.26
N PRO A 127 29.30 -1.22 24.15
CA PRO A 127 29.83 0.13 24.12
C PRO A 127 31.35 0.04 24.15
N ARG A 128 31.99 0.36 23.03
CA ARG A 128 33.44 0.49 22.97
C ARG A 128 33.79 1.63 23.90
N GLY A 129 34.30 1.28 25.10
CA GLY A 129 35.07 2.09 26.03
C GLY A 129 34.53 3.50 26.29
N GLY A 130 34.08 3.75 27.52
CA GLY A 130 33.63 5.07 27.97
C GLY A 130 34.56 6.19 27.50
N LYS A 131 34.06 7.02 26.58
CA LYS A 131 34.61 8.37 26.41
C LYS A 131 34.15 9.14 27.63
N GLY A 132 35.12 9.61 28.43
CA GLY A 132 34.87 10.57 29.49
C GLY A 132 34.06 11.78 29.00
N PRO A 133 33.52 12.59 29.93
CA PRO A 133 32.70 13.73 29.57
C PRO A 133 33.40 14.56 28.50
N SER A 134 32.66 14.95 27.47
CA SER A 134 33.22 15.83 26.44
C SER A 134 33.71 17.14 27.07
N LYS A 135 34.69 17.82 26.47
CA LYS A 135 35.14 19.15 26.94
C LYS A 135 33.99 20.14 27.14
N ALA A 136 32.92 20.00 26.36
CA ALA A 136 31.70 20.81 26.50
C ALA A 136 30.94 20.49 27.81
N GLN A 137 30.84 19.22 28.19
CA GLN A 137 30.26 18.81 29.49
C GLN A 137 31.10 19.28 30.67
N GLU A 138 32.42 19.20 30.57
CA GLU A 138 33.32 19.69 31.63
C GLU A 138 33.22 21.20 31.80
N ALA A 139 33.14 21.96 30.70
CA ALA A 139 32.94 23.42 30.74
C ALA A 139 31.58 23.80 31.35
N PHE A 140 30.52 23.05 31.02
CA PHE A 140 29.19 23.25 31.58
C PHE A 140 29.17 22.98 33.09
N GLN A 141 29.80 21.90 33.55
CA GLN A 141 29.90 21.59 34.98
C GLN A 141 30.72 22.63 35.75
N ARG A 142 31.80 23.16 35.17
CA ARG A 142 32.56 24.27 35.76
C ARG A 142 31.72 25.55 35.86
N GLY A 143 30.90 25.85 34.86
CA GLY A 143 29.99 26.99 34.88
C GLY A 143 28.94 26.90 35.99
N LEU A 144 28.40 25.69 36.22
CA LEU A 144 27.45 25.46 37.32
C LEU A 144 28.11 25.61 38.70
N ALA A 145 29.33 25.13 38.88
CA ALA A 145 30.06 25.28 40.14
C ALA A 145 30.41 26.75 40.46
N ALA A 146 30.70 27.56 39.44
CA ALA A 146 31.00 28.98 39.60
C ALA A 146 29.78 29.83 40.02
N LEU A 147 28.55 29.35 39.77
CA LEU A 147 27.32 30.03 40.17
C LEU A 147 26.93 29.82 41.63
N THR A 148 27.66 28.95 42.34
CA THR A 148 27.41 28.64 43.76
C THR A 148 28.36 29.35 44.73
N GLN A 149 29.14 30.33 44.24
CA GLN A 149 29.97 31.25 45.03
C GLN A 149 29.39 32.66 44.98
#